data_AF-M0ZLD9-F1
#
_entry.id   AF-M0ZLD9-F1
#
_cell.length_a   1.000
_cell.length_b   1.000
_cell.length_c   1.000
_cell.angle_alpha   90.00
_cell.angle_beta   90.00
_cell.angle_gamma   90.00
#
_symmetry.space_group_name_H-M   'P 1'
#
loop_
_entity.id
_entity.type
_entity.pdbx_description
1 polymer ?
#
loop_
_entity_poly.entity_id
_entity_poly.type
_entity_poly.pdbx_seq_one_letter_code
_entity_poly.pdbx_strand_id
1 'polypeptide(L)'
;MDSARQLDNCAAVCFLAGDYADGHQQDRRKICSNCDKPVKVCLCNIIPSEPITTVTRIVILHHPHEQRHKLATVPVLSKCLDNCDVIVGRRLRYGDCDILDSLHDDALRNPNFTSRAIYLFPGADTSPSQEINHWKSSKNTVEMTNYVLIAFDGTWKHAREMMRASLSFLSKFAVQVHLDYDIDNDGGTIFNSDLILRKEPFSGCMSTMEAVAHCLRILEPNGISIESNLIEVLRSMVKFQASFLKPMKPRPKLIKGGREGKI
;
A
#
# COMPACT_ATOMS: atom_id res chain seq x y z
N MET A 1 33.60 50.52 -29.18
CA MET A 1 34.58 50.51 -30.28
C MET A 1 35.46 49.31 -30.01
N ASP A 2 34.98 48.11 -30.31
CA ASP A 2 35.15 47.38 -31.58
C ASP A 2 36.07 46.18 -31.25
N SER A 3 35.93 44.96 -31.73
CA SER A 3 34.94 44.33 -32.59
C SER A 3 35.21 42.81 -32.52
N ALA A 4 34.13 42.02 -32.57
CA ALA A 4 33.95 40.76 -33.30
C ALA A 4 35.01 39.62 -33.33
N ARG A 5 34.51 38.43 -32.94
CA ARG A 5 34.41 37.15 -33.71
C ARG A 5 35.67 36.42 -34.22
N GLN A 6 35.77 35.15 -33.81
CA GLN A 6 35.94 33.94 -34.66
C GLN A 6 35.96 32.74 -33.69
N LEU A 7 34.95 31.86 -33.56
CA LEU A 7 34.43 30.84 -34.49
C LEU A 7 35.53 29.98 -35.12
N ASP A 8 35.99 28.98 -34.38
CA ASP A 8 36.72 27.85 -34.93
C ASP A 8 35.75 26.75 -35.37
N ASN A 9 35.88 26.46 -36.65
CA ASN A 9 35.14 25.54 -37.49
C ASN A 9 36.06 24.34 -37.70
N CYS A 10 35.70 23.15 -37.24
CA CYS A 10 36.39 21.93 -37.65
C CYS A 10 35.41 21.03 -38.42
N ALA A 11 35.56 21.08 -39.74
CA ALA A 11 34.91 20.25 -40.74
C ALA A 11 35.10 18.76 -40.42
N ALA A 12 34.01 17.99 -40.34
CA ALA A 12 33.53 17.12 -41.41
C ALA A 12 34.57 16.14 -41.96
N VAL A 13 34.47 14.88 -41.54
CA VAL A 13 34.80 13.73 -42.39
C VAL A 13 33.60 12.80 -42.38
N CYS A 14 32.89 12.79 -43.52
CA CYS A 14 31.90 11.78 -43.87
C CYS A 14 32.56 10.42 -44.03
N PHE A 15 32.01 9.39 -43.39
CA PHE A 15 32.06 8.03 -43.90
C PHE A 15 30.62 7.52 -44.00
N LEU A 16 30.13 7.46 -45.24
CA LEU A 16 28.95 6.70 -45.64
C LEU A 16 29.40 5.26 -45.88
N ALA A 17 28.73 4.30 -45.25
CA ALA A 17 28.32 3.02 -45.84
C ALA A 17 27.66 2.13 -44.77
N GLY A 18 26.45 1.65 -45.06
CA GLY A 18 25.90 0.46 -44.41
C GLY A 18 24.46 0.60 -43.93
N ASP A 19 23.52 0.61 -44.87
CA ASP A 19 22.13 0.23 -44.63
C ASP A 19 22.03 -1.17 -43.98
N TYR A 20 20.89 -1.41 -43.34
CA TYR A 20 20.39 -2.64 -42.68
C TYR A 20 20.68 -2.81 -41.19
N ALA A 21 19.80 -2.26 -40.35
CA ALA A 21 19.32 -2.95 -39.13
C ALA A 21 18.04 -2.27 -38.59
N ASP A 22 16.91 -2.81 -39.03
CA ASP A 22 15.67 -3.04 -38.27
C ASP A 22 15.25 -2.01 -37.21
N GLY A 23 14.42 -1.05 -37.65
CA GLY A 23 13.75 -0.08 -36.80
C GLY A 23 12.60 -0.68 -35.99
N HIS A 24 12.91 -1.45 -34.95
CA HIS A 24 11.98 -1.72 -33.87
C HIS A 24 12.03 -0.60 -32.82
N GLN A 25 11.59 0.59 -33.21
CA GLN A 25 11.26 1.65 -32.26
C GLN A 25 9.97 1.23 -31.56
N GLN A 26 10.08 0.41 -30.51
CA GLN A 26 8.94 0.04 -29.68
C GLN A 26 8.31 1.31 -29.12
N ASP A 27 7.15 1.65 -29.67
CA ASP A 27 6.34 2.79 -29.30
C ASP A 27 6.09 2.73 -27.78
N ARG A 28 6.74 3.61 -27.03
CA ARG A 28 6.67 3.61 -25.56
C ARG A 28 5.20 3.80 -25.19
N ARG A 29 4.66 2.88 -24.40
CA ARG A 29 3.24 2.93 -24.00
C ARG A 29 2.94 4.29 -23.38
N LYS A 30 1.97 5.01 -23.95
CA LYS A 30 1.47 6.28 -23.39
C LYS A 30 1.02 6.04 -21.93
N ILE A 31 1.51 6.88 -21.02
CA ILE A 31 1.19 6.85 -19.59
C ILE A 31 0.16 7.96 -19.30
N CYS A 32 -0.84 7.66 -18.48
CA CYS A 32 -1.80 8.65 -17.98
C CYS A 32 -1.09 9.60 -17.00
N SER A 33 -1.21 10.90 -17.22
CA SER A 33 -0.61 11.94 -16.36
C SER A 33 -1.25 12.05 -14.97
N ASN A 34 -2.45 11.48 -14.77
CA ASN A 34 -3.15 11.56 -13.50
C ASN A 34 -2.92 10.31 -12.63
N CYS A 35 -3.03 9.10 -13.16
CA CYS A 35 -2.87 7.86 -12.36
C CYS A 35 -1.54 7.11 -12.57
N ASP A 36 -0.64 7.62 -13.42
CA ASP A 36 0.67 7.03 -13.75
C ASP A 36 0.62 5.59 -14.31
N LYS A 37 -0.58 5.13 -14.69
CA LYS A 37 -0.78 3.85 -15.38
C LYS A 37 -0.76 4.04 -16.90
N PRO A 38 -0.36 3.01 -17.68
CA PRO A 38 -0.54 3.05 -19.12
C PRO A 38 -1.99 3.36 -19.50
N VAL A 39 -2.23 4.14 -20.55
CA VAL A 39 -3.58 4.65 -20.92
C VAL A 39 -4.61 3.52 -21.06
N LYS A 40 -4.20 2.35 -21.59
CA LYS A 40 -5.08 1.17 -21.73
C LYS A 40 -5.55 0.57 -20.40
N VAL A 41 -4.86 0.89 -19.31
CA VAL A 41 -5.16 0.42 -17.95
C VAL A 41 -5.31 1.59 -16.96
N CYS A 42 -5.77 2.73 -17.47
CA CYS A 42 -6.03 3.92 -16.68
C CYS A 42 -7.09 3.66 -15.61
N LEU A 43 -6.87 4.17 -14.40
CA LEU A 43 -7.76 4.03 -13.26
C LEU A 43 -8.49 5.34 -12.90
N CYS A 44 -8.35 6.40 -13.69
CA CYS A 44 -8.96 7.69 -13.35
C CYS A 44 -10.49 7.66 -13.30
N ASN A 45 -11.14 6.76 -14.04
CA ASN A 45 -12.60 6.63 -14.00
C ASN A 45 -13.10 5.95 -12.70
N ILE A 46 -12.20 5.27 -11.96
CA ILE A 46 -12.54 4.61 -10.71
C ILE A 46 -12.05 5.39 -9.50
N ILE A 47 -11.06 6.27 -9.64
CA ILE A 47 -10.59 7.14 -8.56
C ILE A 47 -11.62 8.26 -8.38
N PRO A 48 -12.03 8.59 -7.15
CA PRO A 48 -12.89 9.75 -6.90
C PRO A 48 -12.32 11.02 -7.53
N SER A 49 -13.18 11.84 -8.15
CA SER A 49 -12.76 13.09 -8.78
C SER A 49 -12.18 14.08 -7.77
N GLU A 50 -12.77 14.11 -6.57
CA GLU A 50 -12.26 14.83 -5.40
C GLU A 50 -11.82 13.79 -4.37
N PRO A 51 -10.61 13.91 -3.78
CA PRO A 51 -10.18 12.98 -2.75
C PRO A 51 -11.09 13.07 -1.52
N ILE A 52 -11.20 11.95 -0.81
CA ILE A 52 -12.02 11.83 0.39
C ILE A 52 -11.24 12.43 1.57
N THR A 53 -11.80 13.48 2.16
CA THR A 53 -11.24 14.08 3.37
C THR A 53 -11.52 13.22 4.60
N THR A 54 -10.49 12.99 5.41
CA THR A 54 -10.56 12.22 6.67
C THR A 54 -9.99 13.07 7.82
N VAL A 55 -10.50 12.92 9.03
CA VAL A 55 -9.89 13.55 10.22
C VAL A 55 -8.65 12.78 10.67
N THR A 56 -8.70 11.46 10.56
CA THR A 56 -7.58 10.55 10.75
C THR A 56 -6.54 10.79 9.67
N ARG A 57 -5.27 10.89 10.07
CA ARG A 57 -4.14 10.89 9.14
C ARG A 57 -3.63 9.48 8.93
N ILE A 58 -3.38 9.11 7.68
CA ILE A 58 -2.91 7.80 7.27
C ILE A 58 -1.44 7.93 6.88
N VAL A 59 -0.59 7.07 7.43
CA VAL A 59 0.82 6.95 7.06
C VAL A 59 1.08 5.52 6.62
N ILE A 60 1.54 5.33 5.39
CA ILE A 60 1.80 4.01 4.81
C ILE A 60 3.30 3.85 4.61
N LEU A 61 3.93 2.90 5.31
CA LEU A 61 5.27 2.45 4.97
C LEU A 61 5.17 1.43 3.83
N HIS A 62 5.54 1.86 2.64
CA HIS A 62 5.47 1.09 1.41
C HIS A 62 6.83 0.47 1.07
N HIS A 63 6.86 -0.85 0.96
CA HIS A 63 8.10 -1.58 0.70
C HIS A 63 8.63 -1.29 -0.72
N PRO A 64 9.94 -1.01 -0.91
CA PRO A 64 10.49 -0.64 -2.23
C PRO A 64 10.28 -1.68 -3.33
N HIS A 65 10.20 -2.97 -2.98
CA HIS A 65 9.91 -4.01 -3.98
C HIS A 65 8.45 -3.98 -4.46
N GLU A 66 7.51 -3.47 -3.65
CA GLU A 66 6.08 -3.36 -4.02
C GLU A 66 5.79 -2.21 -4.98
N GLN A 67 6.64 -1.19 -5.05
CA GLN A 67 6.42 -0.02 -5.93
C GLN A 67 6.20 -0.38 -7.40
N ARG A 68 6.86 -1.45 -7.86
CA ARG A 68 6.81 -1.90 -9.26
C ARG A 68 5.73 -2.95 -9.50
N HIS A 69 4.99 -3.35 -8.46
CA HIS A 69 3.96 -4.36 -8.59
C HIS A 69 2.72 -3.80 -9.29
N LYS A 70 2.32 -4.47 -10.38
CA LYS A 70 1.20 -4.05 -11.24
C LYS A 70 -0.16 -4.00 -10.52
N LEU A 71 -0.29 -4.72 -9.40
CA LEU A 71 -1.52 -4.83 -8.61
C LEU A 71 -1.43 -4.04 -7.28
N ALA A 72 -0.46 -3.14 -7.13
CA ALA A 72 -0.35 -2.32 -5.94
C ALA A 72 -1.57 -1.40 -5.79
N THR A 73 -2.21 -1.44 -4.61
CA THR A 73 -3.40 -0.64 -4.27
C THR A 73 -3.04 0.71 -3.67
N VAL A 74 -1.86 0.83 -3.04
CA VAL A 74 -1.39 2.07 -2.39
C VAL A 74 -1.36 3.29 -3.31
N PRO A 75 -0.86 3.22 -4.57
CA PRO A 75 -0.88 4.39 -5.46
C PRO A 75 -2.29 4.90 -5.81
N VAL A 76 -3.30 4.03 -5.73
CA VAL A 76 -4.71 4.40 -5.93
C VAL A 76 -5.25 4.96 -4.62
N LEU A 77 -4.99 4.29 -3.49
CA LEU A 77 -5.40 4.73 -2.16
C LEU A 77 -4.94 6.15 -1.84
N SER A 78 -3.68 6.47 -2.14
CA SER A 78 -3.11 7.80 -1.90
C SER A 78 -3.71 8.90 -2.78
N LYS A 79 -4.45 8.55 -3.84
CA LYS A 79 -5.21 9.48 -4.67
C LYS A 79 -6.68 9.58 -4.23
N CYS A 80 -7.19 8.57 -3.52
CA CYS A 80 -8.54 8.57 -2.98
C CYS A 80 -8.68 9.33 -1.66
N LEU A 81 -7.58 9.63 -0.95
CA LEU A 81 -7.58 10.21 0.39
C LEU A 81 -6.72 11.47 0.43
N ASP A 82 -7.21 12.55 1.06
CA ASP A 82 -6.42 13.79 1.25
C ASP A 82 -5.27 13.60 2.25
N ASN A 83 -5.56 12.91 3.37
CA ASN A 83 -4.64 12.80 4.49
C ASN A 83 -3.88 11.47 4.47
N CYS A 84 -3.23 11.14 3.35
CA CYS A 84 -2.50 9.89 3.16
C CYS A 84 -1.05 10.12 2.73
N ASP A 85 -0.12 9.97 3.68
CA ASP A 85 1.32 10.04 3.42
C ASP A 85 1.87 8.65 3.09
N VAL A 86 2.64 8.52 2.00
CA VAL A 86 3.29 7.27 1.61
C VAL A 86 4.81 7.42 1.73
N ILE A 87 5.39 6.67 2.65
CA ILE A 87 6.84 6.62 2.90
C ILE A 87 7.38 5.37 2.26
N VAL A 88 8.38 5.51 1.40
CA VAL A 88 9.00 4.38 0.73
C VAL A 88 10.22 3.94 1.53
N GLY A 89 10.19 2.72 2.05
CA GLY A 89 11.29 2.25 2.88
C GLY A 89 11.07 0.86 3.46
N ARG A 90 12.05 0.42 4.25
CA ARG A 90 12.00 -0.88 4.94
C ARG A 90 11.86 -0.74 6.46
N ARG A 91 11.75 0.49 6.97
CA ARG A 91 11.72 0.82 8.40
C ARG A 91 11.36 2.29 8.58
N LEU A 92 10.53 2.61 9.58
CA LEU A 92 10.29 3.98 10.06
C LEU A 92 11.33 4.38 11.12
N ARG A 93 11.79 5.62 11.03
CA ARG A 93 12.74 6.28 11.92
C ARG A 93 12.30 7.72 12.17
N TYR A 94 12.84 8.30 13.24
CA TYR A 94 12.79 9.74 13.42
C TYR A 94 13.43 10.45 12.20
N GLY A 95 12.75 11.47 11.67
CA GLY A 95 13.14 12.20 10.46
C GLY A 95 12.52 11.66 9.17
N ASP A 96 11.82 10.52 9.19
CA ASP A 96 11.14 10.00 7.99
C ASP A 96 9.80 10.73 7.73
N CYS A 97 9.19 11.32 8.76
CA CYS A 97 7.86 11.94 8.65
C CYS A 97 7.54 12.89 9.82
N ASP A 98 7.28 14.16 9.52
CA ASP A 98 7.07 15.22 10.51
C ASP A 98 5.96 14.92 11.52
N ILE A 99 4.85 14.29 11.09
CA ILE A 99 3.75 13.94 12.01
C ILE A 99 4.15 12.83 12.98
N LEU A 100 4.97 11.87 12.54
CA LEU A 100 5.47 10.80 13.41
C LEU A 100 6.52 11.32 14.38
N ASP A 101 7.37 12.24 13.92
CA ASP A 101 8.38 12.90 14.76
C ASP A 101 7.71 13.76 15.85
N SER A 102 6.68 14.51 15.49
CA SER A 102 5.87 15.28 16.45
C SER A 102 5.25 14.39 17.51
N LEU A 103 4.67 13.24 17.11
CA LEU A 103 4.10 12.26 18.05
C LEU A 103 5.16 11.65 18.96
N HIS A 104 6.33 11.34 18.42
CA HIS A 104 7.47 10.85 19.18
C HIS A 104 7.89 11.86 20.25
N ASP A 105 8.05 13.13 19.88
CA ASP A 105 8.48 14.18 20.79
C ASP A 105 7.41 14.54 21.83
N ASP A 106 6.14 14.48 21.46
CA ASP A 106 5.00 14.60 22.39
C ASP A 106 4.99 13.49 23.44
N ALA A 107 5.25 12.25 23.04
CA ALA A 107 5.31 11.12 23.95
C ALA A 107 6.49 11.22 24.93
N LEU A 108 7.64 11.76 24.49
CA LEU A 108 8.78 12.03 25.37
C LEU A 108 8.47 13.13 26.39
N ARG A 109 7.75 14.18 25.98
CA ARG A 109 7.36 15.28 26.86
C ARG A 109 6.22 14.91 27.81
N ASN A 110 5.32 14.03 27.38
CA ASN A 110 4.11 13.65 28.13
C ASN A 110 3.95 12.11 28.19
N PRO A 111 4.74 11.39 29.00
CA PRO A 111 4.72 9.92 29.04
C PRO A 111 3.37 9.31 29.47
N ASN A 112 2.56 10.07 30.20
CA ASN A 112 1.24 9.64 30.65
C ASN A 112 0.11 9.99 29.66
N PHE A 113 0.43 10.66 28.55
CA PHE A 113 -0.58 11.04 27.57
C PHE A 113 -1.03 9.82 26.76
N THR A 114 -2.34 9.76 26.54
CA THR A 114 -2.94 8.67 25.80
C THR A 114 -2.61 8.83 24.32
N SER A 115 -1.81 7.91 23.76
CA SER A 115 -1.46 7.98 22.34
C SER A 115 -2.70 7.94 21.43
N ARG A 116 -2.69 8.87 20.45
CA ARG A 116 -3.62 8.93 19.31
C ARG A 116 -3.12 8.21 18.06
N ALA A 117 -1.90 7.67 18.11
CA ALA A 117 -1.28 6.95 17.01
C ALA A 117 -1.43 5.44 17.19
N ILE A 118 -1.81 4.76 16.12
CA ILE A 118 -1.94 3.32 16.07
C ILE A 118 -1.21 2.79 14.84
N TYR A 119 -0.66 1.59 14.94
CA TYR A 119 -0.18 0.86 13.78
C TYR A 119 -0.96 -0.43 13.60
N LEU A 120 -1.42 -0.64 12.36
CA LEU A 120 -2.19 -1.82 11.99
C LEU A 120 -1.22 -2.94 11.68
N PHE A 121 -1.24 -3.96 12.53
CA PHE A 121 -0.58 -5.22 12.22
C PHE A 121 -1.29 -6.34 12.98
N PRO A 122 -1.64 -7.46 12.31
CA PRO A 122 -2.23 -8.61 12.97
C PRO A 122 -1.36 -9.02 14.17
N GLY A 123 -2.00 -9.29 15.31
CA GLY A 123 -1.33 -9.73 16.52
C GLY A 123 -0.33 -10.85 16.22
N ALA A 124 0.91 -10.64 16.66
CA ALA A 124 1.88 -11.70 16.81
C ALA A 124 2.01 -11.94 18.31
N ASP A 125 2.20 -13.20 18.73
CA ASP A 125 2.19 -13.71 20.11
C ASP A 125 3.06 -12.98 21.14
N THR A 126 3.80 -11.94 20.73
CA THR A 126 4.88 -11.29 21.49
C THR A 126 4.59 -9.85 21.94
N SER A 127 3.47 -9.23 21.55
CA SER A 127 3.16 -7.85 21.97
C SER A 127 1.68 -7.69 22.29
N PRO A 128 1.30 -6.87 23.29
CA PRO A 128 -0.10 -6.60 23.58
C PRO A 128 -0.72 -5.88 22.38
N SER A 129 -1.41 -6.62 21.51
CA SER A 129 -2.24 -6.06 20.46
C SER A 129 -3.68 -6.03 20.95
N GLN A 130 -4.42 -4.98 20.59
CA GLN A 130 -5.84 -4.86 20.91
C GLN A 130 -6.66 -4.74 19.62
N GLU A 131 -7.85 -5.30 19.61
CA GLU A 131 -8.78 -5.07 18.51
C GLU A 131 -9.14 -3.58 18.44
N ILE A 132 -9.14 -3.01 17.24
CA ILE A 132 -9.30 -1.56 17.04
C ILE A 132 -10.61 -0.99 17.62
N ASN A 133 -11.72 -1.77 17.62
CA ASN A 133 -12.99 -1.34 18.22
C ASN A 133 -12.87 -1.16 19.74
N HIS A 134 -12.22 -2.13 20.39
CA HIS A 134 -11.94 -2.08 21.82
C HIS A 134 -10.98 -0.94 22.16
N TRP A 135 -9.95 -0.75 21.33
CA TRP A 135 -9.03 0.39 21.47
C TRP A 135 -9.77 1.72 21.37
N LYS A 136 -10.61 1.93 20.35
CA LYS A 136 -11.37 3.16 20.17
C LYS A 136 -12.33 3.41 21.34
N SER A 137 -13.04 2.37 21.80
CA SER A 137 -14.00 2.46 22.90
C SER A 137 -13.34 2.72 24.26
N SER A 138 -12.07 2.29 24.43
CA SER A 138 -11.31 2.52 25.67
C SER A 138 -10.83 3.98 25.85
N LYS A 139 -10.90 4.80 24.79
CA LYS A 139 -10.57 6.22 24.86
C LYS A 139 -11.82 6.96 25.36
N ASN A 140 -11.77 7.54 26.55
CA ASN A 140 -12.88 8.38 27.05
C ASN A 140 -13.13 9.53 26.05
N THR A 141 -14.30 9.46 25.44
CA THR A 141 -14.70 10.06 24.17
C THR A 141 -15.26 11.47 24.36
N VAL A 142 -14.48 12.52 24.09
CA VAL A 142 -15.00 13.79 23.54
C VAL A 142 -13.99 14.47 22.60
N GLU A 143 -12.68 14.43 22.86
CA GLU A 143 -11.74 15.35 22.19
C GLU A 143 -10.79 14.74 21.14
N MET A 144 -10.57 13.43 21.11
CA MET A 144 -9.53 12.85 20.24
C MET A 144 -10.12 12.41 18.89
N THR A 145 -10.21 13.32 17.93
CA THR A 145 -10.67 13.00 16.55
C THR A 145 -9.53 12.91 15.55
N ASN A 146 -8.33 13.37 15.91
CA ASN A 146 -7.16 13.48 15.04
C ASN A 146 -6.23 12.26 15.13
N TYR A 147 -6.76 11.05 14.94
CA TYR A 147 -5.95 9.82 15.01
C TYR A 147 -4.86 9.78 13.93
N VAL A 148 -3.81 8.98 14.16
CA VAL A 148 -2.81 8.62 13.13
C VAL A 148 -2.81 7.11 12.96
N LEU A 149 -3.17 6.65 11.77
CA LEU A 149 -3.17 5.24 11.37
C LEU A 149 -1.92 4.94 10.56
N ILE A 150 -1.07 4.06 11.07
CA ILE A 150 0.15 3.60 10.39
C ILE A 150 -0.11 2.21 9.79
N ALA A 151 0.10 2.05 8.49
CA ALA A 151 -0.05 0.79 7.77
C ALA A 151 1.26 0.38 7.08
N PHE A 152 1.45 -0.93 6.89
CA PHE A 152 2.62 -1.51 6.24
C PHE A 152 2.23 -2.19 4.93
N ASP A 153 2.67 -1.66 3.79
CA ASP A 153 2.37 -2.22 2.48
C ASP A 153 3.55 -3.05 1.95
N GLY A 154 3.32 -4.35 1.81
CA GLY A 154 4.33 -5.34 1.48
C GLY A 154 3.69 -6.70 1.25
N THR A 155 4.42 -7.65 0.66
CA THR A 155 4.14 -9.06 0.98
C THR A 155 4.10 -9.25 2.49
N TRP A 156 3.37 -10.27 2.97
CA TRP A 156 3.30 -10.58 4.40
C TRP A 156 4.66 -10.68 5.09
N LYS A 157 5.66 -11.25 4.40
CA LYS A 157 7.04 -11.31 4.87
C LYS A 157 7.64 -9.90 4.98
N HIS A 158 7.53 -9.10 3.93
CA HIS A 158 8.05 -7.72 3.90
C HIS A 158 7.38 -6.84 4.96
N ALA A 159 6.06 -6.87 5.06
CA ALA A 159 5.31 -6.09 6.05
C ALA A 159 5.73 -6.43 7.49
N ARG A 160 5.93 -7.74 7.78
CA ARG A 160 6.43 -8.20 9.09
C ARG A 160 7.85 -7.71 9.38
N GLU A 161 8.74 -7.78 8.40
CA GLU A 161 10.11 -7.28 8.52
C GLU A 161 10.12 -5.76 8.77
N MET A 162 9.32 -5.00 8.02
CA MET A 162 9.18 -3.56 8.17
C MET A 162 8.63 -3.16 9.53
N MET A 163 7.57 -3.82 10.00
CA MET A 163 6.98 -3.58 11.32
C MET A 163 8.02 -3.82 12.41
N ARG A 164 8.67 -5.00 12.41
CA ARG A 164 9.70 -5.35 13.41
C ARG A 164 10.86 -4.37 13.42
N ALA A 165 11.33 -3.97 12.24
CA ALA A 165 12.40 -2.98 12.13
C ALA A 165 11.97 -1.62 12.72
N SER A 166 10.69 -1.27 12.61
CA SER A 166 10.15 0.03 13.04
C SER A 166 9.78 0.06 14.54
N LEU A 167 9.75 -1.08 15.24
CA LEU A 167 9.30 -1.17 16.63
C LEU A 167 10.06 -0.27 17.59
N SER A 168 11.39 -0.13 17.46
CA SER A 168 12.18 0.72 18.37
C SER A 168 11.82 2.20 18.29
N PHE A 169 11.17 2.62 17.20
CA PHE A 169 10.64 3.97 17.02
C PHE A 169 9.16 4.02 17.42
N LEU A 170 8.34 3.12 16.88
CA LEU A 170 6.89 3.12 17.07
C LEU A 170 6.46 2.87 18.51
N SER A 171 7.14 1.97 19.23
CA SER A 171 6.75 1.58 20.61
C SER A 171 6.76 2.74 21.60
N LYS A 172 7.41 3.85 21.25
CA LYS A 172 7.50 5.06 22.07
C LYS A 172 6.21 5.88 22.05
N PHE A 173 5.44 5.81 20.98
CA PHE A 173 4.31 6.72 20.77
C PHE A 173 3.09 6.10 20.09
N ALA A 174 3.14 4.86 19.61
CA ALA A 174 2.03 4.22 18.88
C ALA A 174 1.65 2.88 19.51
N VAL A 175 0.35 2.56 19.44
CA VAL A 175 -0.21 1.31 19.95
C VAL A 175 -0.47 0.33 18.79
N GLN A 176 -0.15 -0.94 18.98
CA GLN A 176 -0.51 -1.97 18.01
C GLN A 176 -2.01 -2.24 18.06
N VAL A 177 -2.67 -2.19 16.91
CA VAL A 177 -4.05 -2.66 16.75
C VAL A 177 -4.15 -3.70 15.65
N HIS A 178 -5.20 -4.51 15.73
CA HIS A 178 -5.59 -5.43 14.66
C HIS A 178 -7.08 -5.26 14.31
N LEU A 179 -7.42 -5.62 13.08
CA LEU A 179 -8.80 -5.92 12.69
C LEU A 179 -9.13 -7.36 13.10
N ASP A 180 -10.39 -7.79 12.98
CA ASP A 180 -10.75 -9.19 13.20
C ASP A 180 -10.13 -10.07 12.10
N TYR A 181 -9.42 -11.13 12.47
CA TYR A 181 -8.80 -12.08 11.54
C TYR A 181 -8.68 -13.46 12.18
N ASP A 182 -8.81 -14.50 11.37
CA ASP A 182 -8.73 -15.89 11.82
C ASP A 182 -7.47 -16.55 11.22
N ILE A 183 -6.48 -16.80 12.07
CA ILE A 183 -5.18 -17.39 11.70
C ILE A 183 -5.33 -18.87 11.33
N ASP A 184 -6.31 -19.57 11.91
CA ASP A 184 -6.46 -21.02 11.79
C ASP A 184 -7.14 -21.44 10.49
N ASN A 185 -7.67 -20.48 9.74
CA ASN A 185 -8.32 -20.69 8.46
C ASN A 185 -7.46 -20.19 7.28
N ASP A 186 -7.41 -20.99 6.21
CA ASP A 186 -6.74 -20.63 4.95
C ASP A 186 -7.39 -19.36 4.36
N GLY A 187 -6.56 -18.46 3.82
CA GLY A 187 -7.03 -17.19 3.24
C GLY A 187 -7.89 -17.34 2.00
N GLY A 188 -8.68 -16.28 1.74
CA GLY A 188 -9.52 -16.23 0.55
C GLY A 188 -8.68 -16.35 -0.73
N THR A 189 -9.25 -17.00 -1.73
CA THR A 189 -8.75 -16.98 -3.11
C THR A 189 -9.58 -16.02 -3.95
N ILE A 190 -9.20 -15.81 -5.21
CA ILE A 190 -9.96 -14.99 -6.16
C ILE A 190 -11.44 -15.42 -6.33
N PHE A 191 -11.80 -16.62 -5.86
CA PHE A 191 -13.17 -17.16 -5.90
C PHE A 191 -13.96 -16.91 -4.61
N ASN A 192 -13.31 -16.40 -3.56
CA ASN A 192 -13.91 -16.19 -2.24
C ASN A 192 -14.40 -14.75 -2.04
N SER A 193 -13.83 -13.78 -2.77
CA SER A 193 -14.21 -12.37 -2.70
C SER A 193 -13.84 -11.65 -3.99
N ASP A 194 -14.71 -10.74 -4.42
CA ASP A 194 -14.49 -9.81 -5.55
C ASP A 194 -13.37 -8.80 -5.29
N LEU A 195 -12.76 -8.82 -4.11
CA LEU A 195 -11.64 -7.95 -3.71
C LEU A 195 -10.28 -8.66 -3.81
N ILE A 196 -10.27 -9.99 -4.01
CA ILE A 196 -9.06 -10.80 -3.96
C ILE A 196 -8.53 -11.04 -5.37
N LEU A 197 -7.29 -10.59 -5.63
CA LEU A 197 -6.58 -10.84 -6.90
C LEU A 197 -5.48 -11.90 -6.82
N ARG A 198 -5.17 -12.37 -5.62
CA ARG A 198 -4.14 -13.38 -5.33
C ARG A 198 -4.57 -14.22 -4.15
N LYS A 199 -4.14 -15.48 -4.07
CA LYS A 199 -4.36 -16.28 -2.86
C LYS A 199 -3.78 -15.54 -1.65
N GLU A 200 -4.61 -15.33 -0.65
CA GLU A 200 -4.20 -14.79 0.64
C GLU A 200 -3.64 -15.91 1.52
N PRO A 201 -2.69 -15.58 2.41
CA PRO A 201 -2.06 -16.61 3.23
C PRO A 201 -2.98 -17.15 4.33
N PHE A 202 -3.88 -16.33 4.91
CA PHE A 202 -4.80 -16.70 5.99
C PHE A 202 -6.14 -15.95 5.87
N SER A 203 -7.20 -16.46 6.49
CA SER A 203 -8.54 -15.87 6.46
C SER A 203 -8.54 -14.49 7.13
N GLY A 204 -9.19 -13.50 6.51
CA GLY A 204 -9.16 -12.11 6.98
C GLY A 204 -7.87 -11.36 6.64
N CYS A 205 -6.95 -11.95 5.85
CA CYS A 205 -5.96 -11.14 5.14
C CYS A 205 -6.68 -10.20 4.16
N MET A 206 -6.12 -9.02 3.98
CA MET A 206 -6.75 -7.96 3.20
C MET A 206 -5.69 -7.21 2.42
N SER A 207 -6.10 -6.56 1.32
CA SER A 207 -5.24 -5.56 0.69
C SER A 207 -5.03 -4.36 1.63
N THR A 208 -3.94 -3.61 1.46
CA THR A 208 -3.70 -2.40 2.28
C THR A 208 -4.85 -1.39 2.18
N MET A 209 -5.46 -1.23 1.00
CA MET A 209 -6.62 -0.35 0.79
C MET A 209 -7.85 -0.82 1.58
N GLU A 210 -8.13 -2.12 1.57
CA GLU A 210 -9.23 -2.71 2.32
C GLU A 210 -9.02 -2.60 3.84
N ALA A 211 -7.82 -2.92 4.31
CA ALA A 211 -7.45 -2.80 5.71
C ALA A 211 -7.57 -1.34 6.22
N VAL A 212 -7.11 -0.37 5.42
CA VAL A 212 -7.29 1.06 5.72
C VAL A 212 -8.77 1.46 5.69
N ALA A 213 -9.55 0.97 4.73
CA ALA A 213 -10.99 1.26 4.64
C ALA A 213 -11.75 0.79 5.90
N HIS A 214 -11.49 -0.44 6.37
CA HIS A 214 -12.09 -0.95 7.60
C HIS A 214 -11.65 -0.18 8.85
N CYS A 215 -10.39 0.25 8.93
CA CYS A 215 -9.95 1.11 10.02
C CYS A 215 -10.66 2.47 9.98
N LEU A 216 -10.78 3.10 8.81
CA LEU A 216 -11.47 4.39 8.67
C LEU A 216 -12.96 4.28 8.96
N ARG A 217 -13.61 3.15 8.65
CA ARG A 217 -14.98 2.87 9.09
C ARG A 217 -15.14 3.07 10.59
N ILE A 218 -14.17 2.59 11.34
CA ILE A 218 -14.20 2.59 12.80
C ILE A 218 -13.77 3.95 13.33
N LEU A 219 -12.74 4.58 12.76
CA LEU A 219 -12.14 5.81 13.28
C LEU A 219 -12.95 7.06 12.94
N GLU A 220 -13.51 7.16 11.74
CA GLU A 220 -14.16 8.36 11.22
C GLU A 220 -15.65 8.47 11.57
N PRO A 221 -16.20 9.68 11.79
CA PRO A 221 -17.64 9.90 11.99
C PRO A 221 -18.50 9.44 10.81
N ASN A 222 -18.04 9.69 9.58
CA ASN A 222 -18.66 9.28 8.32
C ASN A 222 -18.03 7.97 7.78
N GLY A 223 -17.45 7.15 8.66
CA GLY A 223 -16.63 6.00 8.29
C GLY A 223 -17.31 4.98 7.37
N ILE A 224 -18.61 4.72 7.54
CA ILE A 224 -19.36 3.78 6.67
C ILE A 224 -19.32 4.23 5.20
N SER A 225 -19.47 5.53 4.94
CA SER A 225 -19.43 6.06 3.58
C SER A 225 -18.02 6.00 3.00
N ILE A 226 -17.00 6.32 3.80
CA ILE A 226 -15.59 6.27 3.40
C ILE A 226 -15.20 4.84 3.03
N GLU A 227 -15.54 3.87 3.88
CA GLU A 227 -15.31 2.45 3.63
C GLU A 227 -15.98 2.00 2.33
N SER A 228 -17.27 2.30 2.16
CA SER A 228 -18.02 1.93 0.95
C SER A 228 -17.35 2.46 -0.33
N ASN A 229 -16.95 3.73 -0.32
CA ASN A 229 -16.30 4.36 -1.47
C ASN A 229 -14.96 3.66 -1.78
N LEU A 230 -14.07 3.49 -0.79
CA LEU A 230 -12.78 2.85 -0.99
C LEU A 230 -12.91 1.39 -1.46
N ILE A 231 -13.85 0.64 -0.91
CA ILE A 231 -14.13 -0.74 -1.31
C ILE A 231 -14.68 -0.81 -2.74
N GLU A 232 -15.49 0.17 -3.18
CA GLU A 232 -15.97 0.25 -4.56
C GLU A 232 -14.83 0.54 -5.54
N VAL A 233 -13.91 1.44 -5.19
CA VAL A 233 -12.68 1.69 -5.97
C VAL A 233 -11.86 0.39 -6.09
N LEU A 234 -11.62 -0.28 -4.96
CA LEU A 234 -10.87 -1.54 -4.93
C LEU A 234 -11.54 -2.60 -5.81
N ARG A 235 -12.85 -2.80 -5.66
CA ARG A 235 -13.62 -3.76 -6.44
C ARG A 235 -13.52 -3.47 -7.94
N SER A 236 -13.60 -2.19 -8.32
CA SER A 236 -13.49 -1.78 -9.72
C SER A 236 -12.08 -2.01 -10.27
N MET A 237 -11.04 -1.71 -9.47
CA MET A 237 -9.65 -2.02 -9.79
C MET A 237 -9.44 -3.53 -9.98
N VAL A 238 -9.99 -4.36 -9.09
CA VAL A 238 -9.90 -5.82 -9.13
C VAL A 238 -10.58 -6.37 -10.37
N LYS A 239 -11.83 -5.98 -10.65
CA LYS A 239 -12.56 -6.38 -11.86
C LYS A 239 -11.79 -6.03 -13.13
N PHE A 240 -11.26 -4.81 -13.18
CA PHE A 240 -10.47 -4.35 -14.30
C PHE A 240 -9.20 -5.17 -14.48
N GLN A 241 -8.46 -5.45 -13.40
CA GLN A 241 -7.24 -6.27 -13.45
C GLN A 241 -7.54 -7.73 -13.81
N ALA A 242 -8.64 -8.30 -13.32
CA ALA A 242 -9.08 -9.64 -13.65
C ALA A 242 -9.36 -9.82 -15.16
N SER A 243 -9.87 -8.79 -15.85
CA SER A 243 -10.09 -8.85 -17.31
C SER A 243 -8.81 -9.03 -18.14
N PHE A 244 -7.62 -8.74 -17.57
CA PHE A 244 -6.33 -8.95 -18.23
C PHE A 244 -5.62 -10.23 -17.78
N LEU A 245 -6.16 -10.96 -16.79
CA LEU A 245 -5.65 -12.26 -16.40
C LEU A 245 -6.12 -13.29 -17.42
N LYS A 246 -5.17 -13.99 -18.07
CA LYS A 246 -5.52 -15.16 -18.89
C LYS A 246 -6.21 -16.20 -17.99
N PRO A 247 -7.24 -16.92 -18.46
CA PRO A 247 -7.83 -18.02 -17.69
C PRO A 247 -6.71 -18.98 -17.27
N MET A 248 -6.42 -19.05 -15.97
CA MET A 248 -5.51 -20.05 -15.45
C MET A 248 -6.20 -21.41 -15.61
N LYS A 249 -5.68 -22.26 -16.50
CA LYS A 249 -6.07 -23.68 -16.50
C LYS A 249 -5.78 -24.22 -15.09
N PRO A 250 -6.75 -24.90 -14.44
CA PRO A 250 -6.51 -25.50 -13.13
C PRO A 250 -5.26 -26.36 -13.20
N ARG A 251 -4.26 -26.06 -12.35
CA ARG A 251 -3.04 -26.87 -12.28
C ARG A 251 -3.46 -28.24 -11.73
N PRO A 252 -3.23 -29.37 -12.44
CA PRO A 252 -3.61 -30.69 -11.95
C PRO A 252 -3.02 -30.90 -10.56
N LYS A 253 -3.86 -31.29 -9.59
CA LYS A 253 -3.36 -31.66 -8.26
C LYS A 253 -2.45 -32.88 -8.45
N LEU A 254 -1.17 -32.72 -8.11
CA LEU A 254 -0.26 -33.86 -8.01
C LEU A 254 -0.80 -34.77 -6.89
N ILE A 255 -1.35 -35.92 -7.29
CA ILE A 255 -1.69 -36.99 -6.35
C ILE A 255 -0.37 -37.42 -5.72
N LYS A 256 -0.19 -37.17 -4.42
CA LYS A 256 0.91 -37.76 -3.65
C LYS A 256 0.72 -39.28 -3.71
N GLY A 257 1.56 -39.96 -4.48
CA GLY A 257 1.59 -41.41 -4.51
C GLY A 257 1.79 -41.95 -3.10
N GLY A 258 0.81 -42.73 -2.64
CA GLY A 258 0.90 -43.47 -1.40
C GLY A 258 2.10 -44.40 -1.45
N ARG A 259 2.97 -44.34 -0.43
CA ARG A 259 3.90 -45.42 -0.16
C ARG A 259 3.07 -46.57 0.41
N GLU A 260 2.75 -47.54 -0.43
CA GLU A 260 2.32 -48.85 0.02
C GLU A 260 3.47 -49.45 0.86
N GLY A 261 3.19 -49.71 2.13
CA GLY A 261 4.05 -50.49 2.99
C GLY A 261 4.17 -51.90 2.43
N LYS A 262 5.40 -52.35 2.20
CA LYS A 262 5.69 -53.78 2.09
C LYS A 262 5.98 -54.32 3.49
N ILE A 263 5.21 -55.35 3.77
CA ILE A 263 5.17 -56.31 4.89
C ILE A 263 6.56 -56.61 5.46
#